data_AF-I9PKB3-F1
#
_entry.id   AF-I9PKB3-F1
#
_cell.length_a   1.000
_cell.length_b   1.000
_cell.length_c   1.000
_cell.angle_alpha   90.00
_cell.angle_beta   90.00
_cell.angle_gamma   90.00
#
_symmetry.space_group_name_H-M   'P 1'
#
loop_
_entity.id
_entity.type
_entity.pdbx_description
1 polymer ?
#
loop_
_entity_poly.entity_id
_entity_poly.type
_entity_poly.pdbx_seq_one_letter_code
_entity_poly.pdbx_strand_id
1 'polypeptide(L)'
;MNTSTFAKTIVSHWSVIAVVAVLIYYSIFSHEFQLYWDDQWQVINSMTNDGISLKNLQTIFHSISNGQYSPINQLYYTLIHLCFGYSSLAFHIGNLLFHIFNACLVYLLAYSFIRNHFDSKKALGISFFTALLFAIHPVQVETVCWISASKIVLSTFFYLSALICYIQYMRNSKWQYLLASGVSSILAMGCKEQSVIIVPCLLLFDWMLFKRNMRSLKVYIEKVYYLIPAIAIFIVTLVANKNTGEEIIGYTIVDRFIFLCYSVFKYLLISAIPFKLSYLYPFPFQVGEKIPMALWIYLFVILFIGYVIYLNRRKPLLVFCTLFFILHLLPVLHVIPLPRYVVAADRYLYIPYIAFAIGLSILSYHLYERQRKWILYAGFLYCSYLCVYTAGYAPAWKNSDTLKEHFKEVLKKRETNLSINFKHEKQ
;
A
#
# COMPACT_ATOMS: atom_id res chain seq x y z
N MET A 1 3.81 32.15 -9.73
CA MET A 1 3.95 32.08 -8.26
C MET A 1 5.43 32.23 -7.94
N ASN A 2 5.84 33.16 -7.07
CA ASN A 2 7.26 33.32 -6.72
C ASN A 2 7.76 32.08 -5.93
N THR A 3 9.05 31.74 -6.05
CA THR A 3 9.69 30.54 -5.46
C THR A 3 9.51 30.49 -3.94
N SER A 4 9.62 31.63 -3.26
CA SER A 4 9.39 31.74 -1.81
C SER A 4 7.96 31.36 -1.42
N THR A 5 6.96 31.87 -2.13
CA THR A 5 5.54 31.56 -1.88
C THR A 5 5.25 30.09 -2.15
N PHE A 6 5.85 29.53 -3.20
CA PHE A 6 5.71 28.12 -3.56
C PHE A 6 6.25 27.19 -2.45
N ALA A 7 7.47 27.46 -1.97
CA ALA A 7 8.07 26.69 -0.88
C ALA A 7 7.25 26.79 0.42
N LYS A 8 6.81 28.00 0.80
CA LYS A 8 5.94 28.21 1.98
C LYS A 8 4.64 27.40 1.90
N THR A 9 4.05 27.31 0.70
CA THR A 9 2.80 26.55 0.49
C THR A 9 3.02 25.04 0.68
N ILE A 10 4.13 24.50 0.16
CA ILE A 10 4.46 23.08 0.35
C ILE A 10 4.67 22.78 1.84
N VAL A 11 5.45 23.60 2.55
CA VAL A 11 5.68 23.42 3.99
C VAL A 11 4.36 23.46 4.75
N SER A 12 3.49 24.43 4.46
CA SER A 12 2.17 24.52 5.08
C SER A 12 1.33 23.27 4.85
N HIS A 13 1.29 22.74 3.62
CA HIS A 13 0.56 21.52 3.30
C HIS A 13 1.09 20.31 4.07
N TRP A 14 2.42 20.16 4.14
CA TRP A 14 3.06 19.07 4.88
C TRP A 14 2.79 19.16 6.38
N SER A 15 2.84 20.35 6.95
CA SER A 15 2.47 20.57 8.36
C SER A 15 1.02 20.16 8.63
N VAL A 16 0.08 20.52 7.75
CA VAL A 16 -1.33 20.12 7.90
C VAL A 16 -1.48 18.60 7.82
N ILE A 17 -0.84 17.95 6.83
CA ILE A 17 -0.87 16.48 6.69
C ILE A 17 -0.34 15.82 7.96
N ALA A 18 0.80 16.28 8.48
CA ALA A 18 1.42 15.72 9.68
C ALA A 18 0.53 15.89 10.91
N VAL A 19 -0.01 17.09 11.15
CA VAL A 19 -0.91 17.36 12.28
C VAL A 19 -2.18 16.51 12.20
N VAL A 20 -2.82 16.45 11.04
CA VAL A 20 -4.04 15.63 10.86
C VAL A 20 -3.72 14.15 11.08
N ALA A 21 -2.62 13.62 10.53
CA ALA A 21 -2.23 12.24 10.74
C ALA A 21 -1.98 11.93 12.24
N VAL A 22 -1.27 12.79 12.97
CA VAL A 22 -1.06 12.59 14.42
C VAL A 22 -2.39 12.61 15.19
N LEU A 23 -3.30 13.52 14.85
CA LEU A 23 -4.60 13.63 15.51
C LEU A 23 -5.50 12.40 15.28
N ILE A 24 -5.58 11.88 14.06
CA ILE A 24 -6.45 10.72 13.77
C ILE A 24 -5.85 9.40 14.27
N TYR A 25 -4.52 9.31 14.35
CA TYR A 25 -3.81 8.14 14.86
C TYR A 25 -3.44 8.25 16.34
N TYR A 26 -4.03 9.18 17.10
CA TYR A 26 -3.66 9.44 18.49
C TYR A 26 -3.73 8.19 19.39
N SER A 27 -4.56 7.19 19.07
CA SER A 27 -4.67 5.97 19.88
C SER A 27 -3.34 5.22 19.97
N ILE A 28 -2.45 5.38 18.97
CA ILE A 28 -1.11 4.78 18.92
C ILE A 28 -0.31 5.02 20.20
N PHE A 29 -0.48 6.17 20.86
CA PHE A 29 0.22 6.49 22.10
C PHE A 29 -0.13 5.53 23.26
N SER A 30 -1.17 4.72 23.11
CA SER A 30 -1.62 3.71 24.07
C SER A 30 -1.53 2.27 23.55
N HIS A 31 -0.94 2.05 22.37
CA HIS A 31 -0.83 0.71 21.77
C HIS A 31 0.34 -0.08 22.36
N GLU A 32 0.14 -1.39 22.46
CA GLU A 32 1.09 -2.38 22.96
C GLU A 32 1.66 -3.20 21.80
N PHE A 33 2.56 -4.13 22.11
CA PHE A 33 2.97 -5.15 21.16
C PHE A 33 1.85 -6.18 20.95
N GLN A 34 1.70 -6.66 19.73
CA GLN A 34 0.78 -7.73 19.37
C GLN A 34 1.40 -9.09 19.71
N LEU A 35 1.45 -9.42 21.00
CA LEU A 35 1.97 -10.69 21.53
C LEU A 35 1.07 -11.89 21.19
N TYR A 36 1.66 -13.08 21.03
CA TYR A 36 0.96 -14.29 20.54
C TYR A 36 0.33 -14.11 19.16
N TRP A 37 0.89 -13.19 18.38
CA TRP A 37 0.54 -12.94 17.00
C TRP A 37 1.84 -12.90 16.19
N ASP A 38 2.32 -11.71 15.82
CA ASP A 38 3.50 -11.56 14.96
C ASP A 38 4.67 -10.83 15.62
N ASP A 39 4.42 -9.93 16.57
CA ASP A 39 5.48 -9.08 17.10
C ASP A 39 6.51 -9.89 17.93
N GLN A 40 6.09 -11.00 18.56
CA GLN A 40 7.00 -11.84 19.37
C GLN A 40 8.08 -12.55 18.54
N TRP A 41 7.87 -12.74 17.24
CA TRP A 41 8.86 -13.41 16.39
C TRP A 41 9.45 -12.48 15.33
N GLN A 42 8.71 -11.45 14.89
CA GLN A 42 9.20 -10.43 13.95
C GLN A 42 10.03 -9.34 14.63
N VAL A 43 9.63 -8.88 15.82
CA VAL A 43 10.20 -7.68 16.47
C VAL A 43 11.00 -8.07 17.70
N ILE A 44 10.44 -8.93 18.56
CA ILE A 44 11.04 -9.32 19.84
C ILE A 44 11.88 -10.59 19.64
N ASN A 45 12.94 -10.46 18.84
CA ASN A 45 13.86 -11.55 18.52
C ASN A 45 15.32 -11.17 18.81
N SER A 46 16.22 -12.15 18.75
CA SER A 46 17.64 -11.95 19.01
C SER A 46 18.28 -10.92 18.08
N MET A 47 17.88 -10.88 16.80
CA MET A 47 18.41 -9.91 15.84
C MET A 47 18.11 -8.45 16.22
N THR A 48 16.95 -8.19 16.82
CA THR A 48 16.61 -6.87 17.36
C THR A 48 17.43 -6.55 18.60
N ASN A 49 17.59 -7.53 19.50
CA ASN A 49 18.26 -7.35 20.78
C ASN A 49 19.79 -7.18 20.66
N ASP A 50 20.42 -7.91 19.74
CA ASP A 50 21.89 -8.05 19.63
C ASP A 50 22.59 -6.82 19.00
N GLY A 51 21.84 -5.75 18.68
CA GLY A 51 22.38 -4.46 18.27
C GLY A 51 23.15 -4.46 16.93
N ILE A 52 24.04 -3.48 16.73
CA ILE A 52 24.85 -3.36 15.50
C ILE A 52 26.25 -3.95 15.78
N SER A 53 26.38 -5.26 15.57
CA SER A 53 27.67 -5.95 15.52
C SER A 53 27.83 -6.63 14.16
N LEU A 54 29.07 -6.84 13.69
CA LEU A 54 29.31 -7.52 12.40
C LEU A 54 28.62 -8.90 12.34
N LYS A 55 28.68 -9.64 13.45
CA LYS A 55 28.01 -10.94 13.59
C LYS A 55 26.49 -10.80 13.44
N ASN A 56 25.86 -9.87 14.16
CA ASN A 56 24.41 -9.69 14.06
C ASN A 56 23.98 -9.16 12.68
N LEU A 57 24.76 -8.26 12.07
CA LEU A 57 24.50 -7.81 10.69
C LEU A 57 24.53 -8.99 9.71
N GLN A 58 25.53 -9.86 9.80
CA GLN A 58 25.57 -11.08 8.98
C GLN A 58 24.34 -11.95 9.23
N THR A 59 23.94 -12.13 10.49
CA THR A 59 22.71 -12.86 10.85
C THR A 59 21.47 -12.22 10.21
N ILE A 60 21.29 -10.89 10.32
CA ILE A 60 20.15 -10.16 9.74
C ILE A 60 20.07 -10.37 8.23
N PHE A 61 21.19 -10.29 7.51
CA PHE A 61 21.21 -10.39 6.05
C PHE A 61 21.13 -11.83 5.51
N HIS A 62 21.37 -12.85 6.34
CA HIS A 62 21.28 -14.27 5.95
C HIS A 62 20.05 -15.00 6.50
N SER A 63 19.35 -14.42 7.48
CA SER A 63 18.21 -15.07 8.13
C SER A 63 16.92 -14.94 7.33
N ILE A 64 16.14 -16.01 7.33
CA ILE A 64 14.76 -16.06 6.82
C ILE A 64 13.88 -16.46 7.99
N SER A 65 12.85 -15.67 8.29
CA SER A 65 11.96 -15.91 9.43
C SER A 65 10.53 -16.14 8.93
N ASN A 66 9.96 -17.32 9.21
CA ASN A 66 8.62 -17.75 8.75
C ASN A 66 8.33 -17.42 7.27
N GLY A 67 9.24 -17.82 6.39
CA GLY A 67 9.09 -17.62 4.95
C GLY A 67 9.30 -16.18 4.46
N GLN A 68 9.76 -15.28 5.34
CA GLN A 68 9.95 -13.87 5.01
C GLN A 68 11.42 -13.47 5.11
N TYR A 69 11.88 -12.75 4.09
CA TYR A 69 13.19 -12.13 4.04
C TYR A 69 13.04 -10.61 4.02
N SER A 70 13.35 -9.95 5.15
CA SER A 70 13.17 -8.50 5.31
C SER A 70 14.29 -7.86 6.14
N PRO A 71 15.57 -7.99 5.71
CA PRO A 71 16.73 -7.55 6.50
C PRO A 71 16.73 -6.06 6.81
N ILE A 72 16.26 -5.21 5.87
CA ILE A 72 16.25 -3.76 6.09
C ILE A 72 15.17 -3.38 7.12
N ASN A 73 14.04 -4.10 7.13
CA ASN A 73 13.03 -3.90 8.16
C ASN A 73 13.51 -4.40 9.53
N GLN A 74 14.29 -5.49 9.56
CA GLN A 74 14.91 -5.98 10.79
C GLN A 74 15.94 -4.97 11.34
N LEU A 75 16.76 -4.35 10.49
CA LEU A 75 17.64 -3.25 10.90
C LEU A 75 16.87 -2.06 11.48
N TYR A 76 15.72 -1.73 10.91
CA TYR A 76 14.84 -0.70 11.45
C TYR A 76 14.39 -1.04 12.88
N TYR A 77 14.04 -2.29 13.17
CA TYR A 77 13.73 -2.70 14.53
C TYR A 77 14.94 -2.60 15.47
N THR A 78 16.11 -3.09 15.04
CA THR A 78 17.35 -3.02 15.81
C THR A 78 17.71 -1.56 16.13
N LEU A 79 17.55 -0.63 15.19
CA LEU A 79 17.83 0.79 15.40
C LEU A 79 16.89 1.45 16.43
N ILE A 80 15.59 1.13 16.38
CA ILE A 80 14.65 1.63 17.40
C ILE A 80 15.01 1.04 18.77
N HIS A 81 15.26 -0.26 18.83
CA HIS A 81 15.62 -0.96 20.06
C HIS A 81 16.90 -0.41 20.69
N LEU A 82 17.93 -0.10 19.89
CA LEU A 82 19.17 0.49 20.40
C LEU A 82 18.96 1.84 21.09
N CYS A 83 18.03 2.64 20.60
CA CYS A 83 17.77 3.97 21.14
C CYS A 83 16.76 3.96 22.31
N PHE A 84 15.79 3.04 22.29
CA PHE A 84 14.61 3.11 23.17
C PHE A 84 14.27 1.79 23.89
N GLY A 85 15.05 0.73 23.69
CA GLY A 85 14.72 -0.62 24.14
C GLY A 85 13.43 -1.15 23.50
N TYR A 86 12.81 -2.16 24.12
CA TYR A 86 11.50 -2.68 23.72
C TYR A 86 10.35 -1.77 24.17
N SER A 87 10.37 -0.52 23.74
CA SER A 87 9.28 0.44 23.96
C SER A 87 8.26 0.34 22.82
N SER A 88 7.09 -0.28 23.06
CA SER A 88 6.02 -0.40 22.04
C SER A 88 5.69 0.96 21.42
N LEU A 89 5.66 1.99 22.25
CA LEU A 89 5.42 3.37 21.85
C LEU A 89 6.44 3.84 20.79
N ALA A 90 7.73 3.58 20.98
CA ALA A 90 8.77 3.99 20.04
C ALA A 90 8.60 3.32 18.67
N PHE A 91 8.24 2.03 18.64
CA PHE A 91 7.97 1.30 17.40
C PHE A 91 6.75 1.82 16.66
N HIS A 92 5.64 2.09 17.36
CA HIS A 92 4.45 2.65 16.73
C HIS A 92 4.67 4.09 16.25
N ILE A 93 5.39 4.92 17.00
CA ILE A 93 5.79 6.28 16.56
C ILE A 93 6.63 6.18 15.29
N GLY A 94 7.58 5.24 15.20
CA GLY A 94 8.38 5.02 14.00
C GLY A 94 7.50 4.75 12.78
N ASN A 95 6.49 3.88 12.90
CA ASN A 95 5.56 3.59 11.80
C ASN A 95 4.73 4.82 11.40
N LEU A 96 4.21 5.58 12.38
CA LEU A 96 3.47 6.81 12.12
C LEU A 96 4.33 7.88 11.43
N LEU A 97 5.59 8.04 11.84
CA LEU A 97 6.53 8.96 11.19
C LEU A 97 6.77 8.56 9.73
N PHE A 98 7.01 7.28 9.45
CA PHE A 98 7.14 6.81 8.07
C PHE A 98 5.85 6.97 7.28
N HIS A 99 4.68 6.84 7.89
CA HIS A 99 3.41 7.13 7.23
C HIS A 99 3.29 8.61 6.84
N ILE A 100 3.66 9.54 7.72
CA ILE A 100 3.69 10.98 7.44
C ILE A 100 4.68 11.31 6.32
N PHE A 101 5.89 10.74 6.36
CA PHE A 101 6.87 10.90 5.28
C PHE A 101 6.34 10.35 3.96
N ASN A 102 5.69 9.18 3.98
CA ASN A 102 5.04 8.62 2.80
C ASN A 102 3.97 9.55 2.24
N ALA A 103 3.11 10.14 3.07
CA ALA A 103 2.11 11.11 2.62
C ALA A 103 2.76 12.35 1.97
N CYS A 104 3.88 12.83 2.51
CA CYS A 104 4.67 13.91 1.89
C CYS A 104 5.32 13.49 0.57
N LEU A 105 5.80 12.25 0.45
CA LEU A 105 6.32 11.72 -0.82
C LEU A 105 5.19 11.51 -1.85
N VAL A 106 4.00 11.07 -1.42
CA VAL A 106 2.79 10.99 -2.26
C VAL A 106 2.42 12.37 -2.78
N TYR A 107 2.50 13.41 -1.94
CA TYR A 107 2.32 14.80 -2.38
C TYR A 107 3.28 15.18 -3.51
N LEU A 108 4.58 14.92 -3.33
CA LEU A 108 5.61 15.24 -4.33
C LEU A 108 5.42 14.45 -5.62
N LEU A 109 5.12 13.16 -5.48
CA LEU A 109 4.87 12.26 -6.59
C LEU A 109 3.65 12.75 -7.39
N ALA A 110 2.51 12.99 -6.73
CA ALA A 110 1.31 13.53 -7.35
C ALA A 110 1.59 14.88 -8.04
N TYR A 111 2.31 15.79 -7.39
CA TYR A 111 2.68 17.08 -7.98
C TYR A 111 3.53 16.90 -9.24
N SER A 112 4.44 15.93 -9.24
CA SER A 112 5.28 15.64 -10.40
C SER A 112 4.49 15.22 -11.64
N PHE A 113 3.32 14.59 -11.46
CA PHE A 113 2.40 14.22 -12.54
C PHE A 113 1.48 15.38 -12.94
N ILE A 114 0.87 16.02 -11.96
CA ILE A 114 -0.24 16.96 -12.15
C ILE A 114 0.25 18.31 -12.69
N ARG A 115 1.47 18.73 -12.35
CA ARG A 115 2.04 20.04 -12.75
C ARG A 115 2.14 20.28 -14.25
N ASN A 116 2.06 19.23 -15.06
CA ASN A 116 2.09 19.34 -16.52
C ASN A 116 0.70 19.57 -17.13
N HIS A 117 -0.37 19.41 -16.35
CA HIS A 117 -1.76 19.44 -16.81
C HIS A 117 -2.59 20.57 -16.19
N PHE A 118 -2.11 21.16 -15.10
CA PHE A 118 -2.81 22.21 -14.35
C PHE A 118 -1.82 23.33 -14.00
N ASP A 119 -2.33 24.56 -13.81
CA ASP A 119 -1.49 25.63 -13.27
C ASP A 119 -0.93 25.27 -11.89
N SER A 120 0.16 25.92 -11.49
CA SER A 120 0.90 25.55 -10.28
C SER A 120 0.02 25.57 -9.02
N LYS A 121 -0.92 26.52 -8.89
CA LYS A 121 -1.77 26.62 -7.69
C LYS A 121 -2.75 25.45 -7.64
N LYS A 122 -3.38 25.14 -8.77
CA LYS A 122 -4.27 23.97 -8.90
C LYS A 122 -3.53 22.68 -8.67
N ALA A 123 -2.34 22.52 -9.26
CA ALA A 123 -1.52 21.33 -9.08
C ALA A 123 -1.17 21.11 -7.60
N LEU A 124 -0.73 22.14 -6.89
CA LEU A 124 -0.46 22.06 -5.45
C LEU A 124 -1.69 21.65 -4.64
N GLY A 125 -2.88 22.17 -4.97
CA GLY A 125 -4.13 21.84 -4.29
C GLY A 125 -4.58 20.40 -4.54
N ILE A 126 -4.53 19.92 -5.79
CA ILE A 126 -4.85 18.53 -6.12
C ILE A 126 -3.86 17.58 -5.45
N SER A 127 -2.56 17.89 -5.45
CA SER A 127 -1.54 17.09 -4.77
C SER A 127 -1.72 17.07 -3.26
N PHE A 128 -2.12 18.20 -2.66
CA PHE A 128 -2.45 18.27 -1.23
C PHE A 128 -3.62 17.35 -0.90
N PHE A 129 -4.70 17.43 -1.68
CA PHE A 129 -5.88 16.60 -1.46
C PHE A 129 -5.57 15.11 -1.66
N THR A 130 -4.78 14.73 -2.67
CA THR A 130 -4.29 13.36 -2.86
C THR A 130 -3.54 12.84 -1.63
N ALA A 131 -2.58 13.62 -1.11
CA ALA A 131 -1.78 13.24 0.03
C ALA A 131 -2.59 13.19 1.33
N LEU A 132 -3.55 14.11 1.50
CA LEU A 132 -4.46 14.10 2.63
C LEU A 132 -5.36 12.86 2.60
N LEU A 133 -5.97 12.54 1.46
CA LEU A 133 -6.74 11.30 1.28
C LEU A 133 -5.89 10.08 1.64
N PHE A 134 -4.66 9.99 1.14
CA PHE A 134 -3.74 8.91 1.49
C PHE A 134 -3.48 8.82 2.99
N ALA A 135 -3.22 9.94 3.66
CA ALA A 135 -2.89 9.99 5.08
C ALA A 135 -4.07 9.64 6.00
N ILE A 136 -5.30 9.95 5.59
CA ILE A 136 -6.48 9.79 6.46
C ILE A 136 -7.29 8.53 6.16
N HIS A 137 -6.98 7.77 5.11
CA HIS A 137 -7.85 6.69 4.65
C HIS A 137 -7.80 5.47 5.60
N PRO A 138 -8.95 4.91 6.02
CA PRO A 138 -9.01 3.78 6.95
C PRO A 138 -8.26 2.52 6.54
N VAL A 139 -8.08 2.27 5.24
CA VAL A 139 -7.30 1.11 4.75
C VAL A 139 -5.83 1.17 5.16
N GLN A 140 -5.32 2.36 5.53
CA GLN A 140 -3.94 2.51 6.00
C GLN A 140 -3.78 2.12 7.47
N VAL A 141 -4.87 2.04 8.25
CA VAL A 141 -4.82 1.78 9.69
C VAL A 141 -4.03 0.52 10.03
N GLU A 142 -4.30 -0.58 9.34
CA GLU A 142 -3.57 -1.83 9.56
C GLU A 142 -2.07 -1.63 9.38
N THR A 143 -1.65 -0.96 8.32
CA THR A 143 -0.23 -0.75 8.01
C THR A 143 0.45 0.20 9.01
N VAL A 144 -0.27 1.17 9.55
CA VAL A 144 0.27 2.20 10.45
C VAL A 144 0.28 1.71 11.90
N CYS A 145 -0.80 1.07 12.36
CA CYS A 145 -0.99 0.69 13.77
C CYS A 145 -0.42 -0.69 14.12
N TRP A 146 -0.05 -1.52 13.15
CA TRP A 146 0.54 -2.83 13.40
C TRP A 146 2.05 -2.78 13.24
N ILE A 147 2.82 -3.01 14.32
CA ILE A 147 4.29 -2.90 14.29
C ILE A 147 4.88 -3.84 13.23
N SER A 148 4.46 -5.12 13.19
CA SER A 148 4.97 -6.07 12.19
C SER A 148 4.62 -5.71 10.73
N ALA A 149 3.69 -4.78 10.49
CA ALA A 149 3.45 -4.20 9.17
C ALA A 149 4.46 -3.09 8.78
N SER A 150 5.42 -2.76 9.64
CA SER A 150 6.43 -1.70 9.40
C SER A 150 7.17 -1.88 8.07
N LYS A 151 7.39 -3.13 7.65
CA LYS A 151 7.97 -3.49 6.36
C LYS A 151 7.25 -2.83 5.19
N ILE A 152 5.94 -2.61 5.28
CA ILE A 152 5.16 -1.95 4.22
C ILE A 152 5.37 -0.44 4.25
N VAL A 153 5.27 0.24 5.41
CA VAL A 153 5.47 1.70 5.49
C VAL A 153 6.91 2.09 5.14
N LEU A 154 7.90 1.33 5.63
CA LEU A 154 9.32 1.57 5.36
C LEU A 154 9.67 1.26 3.90
N SER A 155 9.17 0.13 3.37
CA SER A 155 9.37 -0.20 1.96
C SER A 155 8.76 0.86 1.05
N THR A 156 7.56 1.37 1.39
CA THR A 156 6.90 2.42 0.61
C THR A 156 7.72 3.71 0.61
N PHE A 157 8.37 4.08 1.73
CA PHE A 157 9.21 5.27 1.80
C PHE A 157 10.36 5.19 0.80
N PHE A 158 11.08 4.07 0.80
CA PHE A 158 12.16 3.84 -0.14
C PHE A 158 11.65 3.68 -1.59
N TYR A 159 10.50 3.04 -1.79
CA TYR A 159 9.87 2.85 -3.10
C TYR A 159 9.47 4.20 -3.74
N LEU A 160 8.80 5.08 -2.99
CA LEU A 160 8.41 6.41 -3.46
C LEU A 160 9.63 7.30 -3.68
N SER A 161 10.64 7.21 -2.81
CA SER A 161 11.92 7.88 -2.99
C SER A 161 12.60 7.43 -4.29
N ALA A 162 12.58 6.14 -4.59
CA ALA A 162 13.10 5.60 -5.85
C ALA A 162 12.36 6.19 -7.06
N LEU A 163 11.02 6.18 -7.06
CA LEU A 163 10.22 6.77 -8.13
C LEU A 163 10.53 8.26 -8.34
N ILE A 164 10.61 9.04 -7.25
CA ILE A 164 10.90 10.48 -7.33
C ILE A 164 12.31 10.71 -7.88
N CYS A 165 13.32 9.99 -7.39
CA CYS A 165 14.68 10.05 -7.92
C CYS A 165 14.71 9.65 -9.41
N TYR A 166 13.98 8.61 -9.82
CA TYR A 166 13.88 8.22 -11.22
C TYR A 166 13.28 9.33 -12.09
N ILE A 167 12.21 9.97 -11.63
CA ILE A 167 11.62 11.14 -12.32
C ILE A 167 12.64 12.27 -12.47
N GLN A 168 13.45 12.51 -11.44
CA GLN A 168 14.49 13.54 -11.48
C GLN A 168 15.65 13.15 -12.42
N TYR A 169 16.02 11.87 -12.50
CA TYR A 169 16.93 11.36 -13.53
C TYR A 169 16.37 11.64 -14.92
N MET A 170 15.11 11.30 -15.18
CA MET A 170 14.48 11.50 -16.49
C MET A 170 14.37 12.98 -16.90
N ARG A 171 14.28 13.90 -15.94
CA ARG A 171 14.20 15.34 -16.20
C ARG A 171 15.56 16.02 -16.38
N ASN A 172 16.58 15.55 -15.68
CA ASN A 172 17.87 16.25 -15.60
C ASN A 172 19.03 15.46 -16.25
N SER A 173 18.80 14.20 -16.62
CA SER A 173 19.82 13.27 -17.15
C SER A 173 21.06 13.09 -16.26
N LYS A 174 20.94 13.39 -14.96
CA LYS A 174 22.02 13.27 -13.98
C LYS A 174 22.06 11.88 -13.37
N TRP A 175 23.14 11.13 -13.61
CA TRP A 175 23.27 9.73 -13.19
C TRP A 175 23.16 9.52 -11.67
N GLN A 176 23.47 10.54 -10.84
CA GLN A 176 23.33 10.43 -9.38
C GLN A 176 21.89 10.12 -8.97
N TYR A 177 20.90 10.65 -9.69
CA TYR A 177 19.49 10.36 -9.44
C TYR A 177 19.13 8.92 -9.82
N LEU A 178 19.76 8.36 -10.86
CA LEU A 178 19.58 6.96 -11.23
C LEU A 178 20.18 6.04 -10.16
N LEU A 179 21.38 6.37 -9.66
CA LEU A 179 22.01 5.64 -8.56
C LEU A 179 21.14 5.70 -7.29
N ALA A 180 20.69 6.89 -6.88
CA ALA A 180 19.83 7.06 -5.72
C ALA A 180 18.51 6.28 -5.86
N SER A 181 17.95 6.24 -7.06
CA SER A 181 16.76 5.43 -7.36
C SER A 181 17.03 3.93 -7.25
N GLY A 182 18.16 3.44 -7.78
CA GLY A 182 18.58 2.04 -7.66
C GLY A 182 18.80 1.61 -6.21
N VAL A 183 19.57 2.39 -5.44
CA VAL A 183 19.82 2.14 -4.02
C VAL A 183 18.53 2.13 -3.22
N SER A 184 17.66 3.12 -3.43
CA SER A 184 16.36 3.17 -2.74
C SER A 184 15.49 1.97 -3.12
N SER A 185 15.54 1.49 -4.37
CA SER A 185 14.81 0.29 -4.79
C SER A 185 15.30 -0.97 -4.08
N ILE A 186 16.62 -1.13 -3.93
CA ILE A 186 17.21 -2.27 -3.19
C ILE A 186 16.78 -2.23 -1.73
N LEU A 187 16.81 -1.06 -1.09
CA LEU A 187 16.35 -0.88 0.28
C LEU A 187 14.84 -1.20 0.42
N ALA A 188 14.02 -0.77 -0.54
CA ALA A 188 12.60 -1.09 -0.57
C ALA A 188 12.36 -2.60 -0.66
N MET A 189 13.06 -3.31 -1.55
CA MET A 189 12.97 -4.77 -1.70
C MET A 189 13.46 -5.51 -0.45
N GLY A 190 14.52 -5.01 0.19
CA GLY A 190 15.03 -5.55 1.45
C GLY A 190 14.12 -5.27 2.66
N CYS A 191 13.13 -4.38 2.54
CA CYS A 191 12.05 -4.23 3.52
C CYS A 191 10.91 -5.21 3.24
N LYS A 192 10.47 -5.26 1.97
CA LYS A 192 9.33 -6.08 1.55
C LYS A 192 9.54 -6.58 0.11
N GLU A 193 9.39 -7.89 -0.08
CA GLU A 193 9.57 -8.56 -1.37
C GLU A 193 8.62 -8.04 -2.46
N GLN A 194 7.45 -7.51 -2.09
CA GLN A 194 6.49 -6.93 -3.03
C GLN A 194 7.03 -5.71 -3.79
N SER A 195 8.10 -5.06 -3.29
CA SER A 195 8.71 -3.90 -3.95
C SER A 195 9.47 -4.23 -5.24
N VAL A 196 9.61 -5.50 -5.61
CA VAL A 196 10.07 -5.90 -6.96
C VAL A 196 9.19 -5.35 -8.09
N ILE A 197 7.94 -4.97 -7.78
CA ILE A 197 7.03 -4.27 -8.69
C ILE A 197 7.58 -2.91 -9.17
N ILE A 198 8.62 -2.36 -8.54
CA ILE A 198 9.29 -1.16 -9.04
C ILE A 198 9.78 -1.33 -10.48
N VAL A 199 10.24 -2.51 -10.88
CA VAL A 199 10.78 -2.75 -12.24
C VAL A 199 9.70 -2.52 -13.32
N PRO A 200 8.55 -3.24 -13.31
CA PRO A 200 7.49 -2.95 -14.26
C PRO A 200 6.86 -1.56 -14.05
N CYS A 201 6.90 -1.00 -12.84
CA CYS A 201 6.42 0.36 -12.59
C CYS A 201 7.29 1.40 -13.31
N LEU A 202 8.61 1.30 -13.27
CA LEU A 202 9.50 2.21 -14.00
C LEU A 202 9.29 2.11 -15.52
N LEU A 203 9.02 0.91 -16.05
CA LEU A 203 8.66 0.72 -17.46
C LEU A 203 7.31 1.38 -17.79
N LEU A 204 6.33 1.33 -16.89
CA LEU A 204 5.07 2.05 -17.03
C LEU A 204 5.29 3.57 -17.08
N PHE A 205 6.18 4.11 -16.26
CA PHE A 205 6.58 5.53 -16.31
C PHE A 205 7.26 5.88 -17.64
N ASP A 206 8.23 5.08 -18.08
CA ASP A 206 8.92 5.29 -19.35
C ASP A 206 7.94 5.32 -20.53
N TRP A 207 6.99 4.38 -20.56
CA TRP A 207 6.02 4.26 -21.64
C TRP A 207 4.99 5.38 -21.63
N MET A 208 4.34 5.63 -20.49
CA MET A 208 3.16 6.50 -20.45
C MET A 208 3.48 7.95 -20.08
N LEU A 209 4.39 8.16 -19.13
CA LEU A 209 4.68 9.49 -18.61
C LEU A 209 5.75 10.18 -19.46
N PHE A 210 6.86 9.48 -19.70
CA PHE A 210 8.00 10.02 -20.45
C PHE A 210 7.97 9.72 -21.94
N LYS A 211 7.01 8.90 -22.40
CA LYS A 211 6.79 8.55 -23.81
C LYS A 211 8.07 8.09 -24.53
N ARG A 212 8.91 7.34 -23.83
CA ARG A 212 10.16 6.82 -24.39
C ARG A 212 9.87 5.77 -25.45
N ASN A 213 10.80 5.63 -26.39
CA ASN A 213 10.76 4.55 -27.36
C ASN A 213 11.05 3.20 -26.68
N MET A 214 10.00 2.45 -26.37
CA MET A 214 10.09 1.13 -25.72
C MET A 214 10.75 0.05 -26.60
N ARG A 215 11.07 0.33 -27.87
CA ARG A 215 11.90 -0.55 -28.72
C ARG A 215 13.41 -0.32 -28.50
N SER A 216 13.80 0.75 -27.82
CA SER A 216 15.20 1.04 -27.55
C SER A 216 15.73 0.17 -26.41
N LEU A 217 16.82 -0.56 -26.67
CA LEU A 217 17.48 -1.40 -25.66
C LEU A 217 17.97 -0.58 -24.45
N LYS A 218 18.28 0.71 -24.66
CA LYS A 218 18.69 1.63 -23.58
C LYS A 218 17.67 1.70 -22.44
N VAL A 219 16.37 1.62 -22.77
CA VAL A 219 15.31 1.62 -21.74
C VAL A 219 15.51 0.45 -20.79
N TYR A 220 15.78 -0.75 -21.31
CA TYR A 220 15.91 -1.97 -20.51
C TYR A 220 17.27 -2.08 -19.82
N ILE A 221 18.36 -1.63 -20.46
CA ILE A 221 19.70 -1.61 -19.85
C ILE A 221 19.70 -0.79 -18.55
N GLU A 222 19.04 0.37 -18.55
CA GLU A 222 18.88 1.17 -17.33
C GLU A 222 18.12 0.45 -16.21
N LYS A 223 17.32 -0.59 -16.53
CA LYS A 223 16.52 -1.34 -15.55
C LYS A 223 17.25 -2.55 -15.00
N VAL A 224 18.38 -2.93 -15.59
CA VAL A 224 19.23 -4.03 -15.09
C VAL A 224 19.62 -3.80 -13.63
N TYR A 225 19.93 -2.55 -13.24
CA TYR A 225 20.23 -2.16 -11.86
C TYR A 225 19.12 -2.49 -10.84
N TYR A 226 17.87 -2.60 -11.31
CA TYR A 226 16.70 -2.91 -10.50
C TYR A 226 16.30 -4.37 -10.65
N LEU A 227 16.47 -4.93 -11.86
CA LEU A 227 16.09 -6.29 -12.20
C LEU A 227 16.96 -7.33 -11.50
N ILE A 228 18.28 -7.12 -11.43
CA ILE A 228 19.20 -8.04 -10.75
C ILE A 228 18.80 -8.25 -9.27
N PRO A 229 18.67 -7.19 -8.44
CA PRO A 229 18.23 -7.37 -7.06
C PRO A 229 16.79 -7.89 -6.96
N ALA A 230 15.91 -7.53 -7.91
CA ALA A 230 14.54 -8.07 -7.94
C ALA A 230 14.52 -9.60 -8.13
N ILE A 231 15.33 -10.12 -9.06
CA ILE A 231 15.47 -11.56 -9.31
C ILE A 231 16.07 -12.24 -8.07
N ALA A 232 17.09 -11.65 -7.45
CA ALA A 232 17.68 -12.20 -6.23
C ALA A 232 16.66 -12.32 -5.09
N ILE A 233 15.89 -11.26 -4.84
CA ILE A 233 14.83 -11.25 -3.82
C ILE A 233 13.71 -12.24 -4.16
N PHE A 234 13.34 -12.35 -5.43
CA PHE A 234 12.36 -13.34 -5.89
C PHE A 234 12.83 -14.77 -5.62
N ILE A 235 14.09 -15.11 -5.94
CA ILE A 235 14.68 -16.43 -5.66
C ILE A 235 14.69 -16.70 -4.15
N VAL A 236 15.17 -15.74 -3.35
CA VAL A 236 15.19 -15.88 -1.88
C VAL A 236 13.77 -16.13 -1.36
N THR A 237 12.77 -15.42 -1.88
CA THR A 237 11.37 -15.60 -1.50
C THR A 237 10.84 -16.99 -1.87
N LEU A 238 11.21 -17.54 -3.03
CA LEU A 238 10.81 -18.90 -3.42
C LEU A 238 11.43 -19.96 -2.50
N VAL A 239 12.72 -19.82 -2.19
CA VAL A 239 13.42 -20.72 -1.26
C VAL A 239 12.82 -20.62 0.15
N ALA A 240 12.54 -19.40 0.61
CA ALA A 240 11.93 -19.13 1.90
C ALA A 240 10.57 -19.82 2.06
N ASN A 241 9.68 -19.68 1.06
CA ASN A 241 8.35 -20.29 1.09
C ASN A 241 8.39 -21.83 1.00
N LYS A 242 9.36 -22.42 0.32
CA LYS A 242 9.49 -23.89 0.27
C LYS A 242 9.83 -24.47 1.66
N ASN A 243 10.58 -23.72 2.45
CA ASN A 243 11.09 -24.17 3.74
C ASN A 243 10.10 -23.98 4.90
N THR A 244 8.99 -23.26 4.72
CA THR A 244 7.97 -23.12 5.78
C THR A 244 7.14 -24.38 5.98
N GLY A 245 7.12 -25.29 5.00
CA GLY A 245 6.28 -26.49 5.03
C GLY A 245 4.79 -26.20 4.88
N GLU A 246 4.40 -24.94 4.62
CA GLU A 246 3.01 -24.59 4.35
C GLU A 246 2.61 -25.04 2.94
N GLU A 247 1.62 -25.92 2.87
CA GLU A 247 1.10 -26.39 1.58
C GLU A 247 0.37 -25.28 0.84
N ILE A 248 0.62 -25.21 -0.47
CA ILE A 248 -0.18 -24.38 -1.37
C ILE A 248 -1.62 -24.89 -1.32
N ILE A 249 -2.55 -24.01 -0.95
CA ILE A 249 -3.97 -24.35 -0.94
C ILE A 249 -4.40 -24.75 -2.36
N GLY A 250 -4.99 -25.94 -2.49
CA GLY A 250 -5.26 -26.65 -3.75
C GLY A 250 -6.35 -26.06 -4.66
N TYR A 251 -6.54 -24.75 -4.67
CA TYR A 251 -7.49 -24.08 -5.57
C TYR A 251 -7.10 -24.20 -7.04
N THR A 252 -8.08 -24.42 -7.90
CA THR A 252 -7.90 -24.55 -9.34
C THR A 252 -7.57 -23.20 -10.00
N ILE A 253 -7.13 -23.22 -11.27
CA ILE A 253 -6.93 -21.99 -12.05
C ILE A 253 -8.22 -21.18 -12.15
N VAL A 254 -9.38 -21.83 -12.28
CA VAL A 254 -10.68 -21.18 -12.38
C VAL A 254 -11.04 -20.49 -11.06
N ASP A 255 -10.86 -21.18 -9.93
CA ASP A 255 -11.11 -20.59 -8.60
C ASP A 255 -10.27 -19.34 -8.39
N ARG A 256 -8.97 -19.41 -8.71
CA ARG A 256 -8.04 -18.28 -8.60
C ARG A 256 -8.41 -17.11 -9.50
N PHE A 257 -8.90 -17.37 -10.71
CA PHE A 257 -9.37 -16.31 -11.60
C PHE A 257 -10.62 -15.60 -11.05
N ILE A 258 -11.54 -16.34 -10.42
CA ILE A 258 -12.68 -15.74 -9.70
C ILE A 258 -12.21 -14.95 -8.49
N PHE A 259 -11.24 -15.46 -7.71
CA PHE A 259 -10.66 -14.72 -6.59
C PHE A 259 -9.95 -13.45 -7.03
N LEU A 260 -9.27 -13.45 -8.16
CA LEU A 260 -8.69 -12.25 -8.77
C LEU A 260 -9.78 -11.21 -9.02
N CYS A 261 -10.85 -11.59 -9.72
CA CYS A 261 -11.95 -10.70 -10.05
C CYS A 261 -12.64 -10.14 -8.80
N TYR A 262 -12.93 -11.02 -7.83
CA TYR A 262 -13.48 -10.66 -6.52
C TYR A 262 -12.58 -9.68 -5.77
N SER A 263 -11.26 -9.95 -5.73
CA SER A 263 -10.29 -9.12 -5.01
C SER A 263 -10.15 -7.75 -5.65
N VAL A 264 -10.06 -7.67 -6.99
CA VAL A 264 -10.02 -6.38 -7.70
C VAL A 264 -11.26 -5.55 -7.39
N PHE A 265 -12.46 -6.15 -7.47
CA PHE A 265 -13.70 -5.47 -7.11
C PHE A 265 -13.66 -4.95 -5.67
N LYS A 266 -13.29 -5.82 -4.73
CA LYS A 266 -13.21 -5.49 -3.32
C LYS A 266 -12.26 -4.34 -3.05
N TYR A 267 -11.06 -4.37 -3.64
CA TYR A 267 -10.07 -3.32 -3.50
C TYR A 267 -10.54 -1.99 -4.09
N LEU A 268 -11.25 -2.00 -5.22
CA LEU A 268 -11.89 -0.79 -5.77
C LEU A 268 -12.98 -0.26 -4.85
N LEU A 269 -13.84 -1.14 -4.33
CA LEU A 269 -14.94 -0.79 -3.43
C LEU A 269 -14.42 -0.15 -2.15
N ILE A 270 -13.50 -0.79 -1.44
CA ILE A 270 -12.99 -0.27 -0.17
C ILE A 270 -12.08 0.94 -0.36
N SER A 271 -11.47 1.14 -1.55
CA SER A 271 -10.77 2.39 -1.88
C SER A 271 -11.74 3.57 -2.05
N ALA A 272 -12.94 3.32 -2.59
CA ALA A 272 -13.96 4.35 -2.77
C ALA A 272 -14.73 4.64 -1.47
N ILE A 273 -15.22 3.58 -0.83
CA ILE A 273 -16.08 3.62 0.36
C ILE A 273 -15.55 2.56 1.33
N PRO A 274 -14.59 2.90 2.20
CA PRO A 274 -14.08 1.96 3.19
C PRO A 274 -15.21 1.64 4.17
N PHE A 275 -15.62 0.37 4.25
CA PHE A 275 -16.69 -0.05 5.15
C PHE A 275 -16.44 -1.48 5.61
N LYS A 276 -16.61 -1.73 6.92
CA LYS A 276 -16.37 -3.03 7.56
C LYS A 276 -15.00 -3.61 7.18
N LEU A 277 -13.99 -2.75 7.25
CA LEU A 277 -12.59 -3.13 7.13
C LEU A 277 -12.24 -4.21 8.15
N SER A 278 -11.34 -5.11 7.76
CA SER A 278 -11.01 -6.32 8.50
C SER A 278 -9.62 -6.76 8.11
N TYR A 279 -8.81 -7.11 9.11
CA TYR A 279 -7.44 -7.58 8.88
C TYR A 279 -7.37 -8.93 8.14
N LEU A 280 -8.45 -9.75 8.20
CA LEU A 280 -8.60 -10.97 7.38
C LEU A 280 -9.90 -10.96 6.59
N TYR A 281 -9.77 -11.31 5.31
CA TYR A 281 -10.90 -11.66 4.46
C TYR A 281 -10.76 -13.12 4.02
N PRO A 282 -11.64 -14.02 4.49
CA PRO A 282 -11.58 -15.43 4.14
C PRO A 282 -11.91 -15.64 2.65
N PHE A 283 -11.52 -16.79 2.12
CA PHE A 283 -11.96 -17.22 0.80
C PHE A 283 -13.50 -17.37 0.79
N PRO A 284 -14.16 -16.98 -0.32
CA PRO A 284 -15.62 -17.03 -0.41
C PRO A 284 -16.18 -18.45 -0.53
N PHE A 285 -15.34 -19.45 -0.79
CA PHE A 285 -15.66 -20.88 -0.79
C PHE A 285 -14.38 -21.69 -0.50
N GLN A 286 -14.52 -22.95 -0.08
CA GLN A 286 -13.42 -23.85 0.25
C GLN A 286 -12.97 -24.70 -0.95
N VAL A 287 -11.79 -25.33 -0.82
CA VAL A 287 -11.26 -26.23 -1.87
C VAL A 287 -12.24 -27.39 -2.11
N GLY A 288 -12.58 -27.63 -3.37
CA GLY A 288 -13.50 -28.69 -3.79
C GLY A 288 -14.99 -28.31 -3.72
N GLU A 289 -15.34 -27.16 -3.14
CA GLU A 289 -16.71 -26.64 -3.21
C GLU A 289 -17.01 -26.08 -4.60
N LYS A 290 -18.29 -26.13 -5.00
CA LYS A 290 -18.74 -25.49 -6.24
C LYS A 290 -18.70 -23.98 -6.08
N ILE A 291 -18.18 -23.28 -7.09
CA ILE A 291 -18.17 -21.82 -7.14
C ILE A 291 -19.61 -21.28 -7.05
N PRO A 292 -19.95 -20.48 -6.03
CA PRO A 292 -21.28 -19.88 -5.92
C PRO A 292 -21.63 -19.03 -7.14
N MET A 293 -22.86 -19.15 -7.65
CA MET A 293 -23.31 -18.47 -8.88
C MET A 293 -23.12 -16.95 -8.81
N ALA A 294 -23.33 -16.36 -7.62
CA ALA A 294 -23.17 -14.92 -7.39
C ALA A 294 -21.75 -14.40 -7.67
N LEU A 295 -20.70 -15.23 -7.54
CA LEU A 295 -19.32 -14.77 -7.75
C LEU A 295 -18.98 -14.53 -9.21
N TRP A 296 -19.72 -15.11 -10.15
CA TRP A 296 -19.50 -14.90 -11.58
C TRP A 296 -19.77 -13.45 -12.02
N ILE A 297 -20.55 -12.68 -11.25
CA ILE A 297 -20.77 -11.25 -11.52
C ILE A 297 -19.46 -10.45 -11.49
N TYR A 298 -18.45 -10.90 -10.75
CA TYR A 298 -17.18 -10.19 -10.65
C TYR A 298 -16.35 -10.25 -11.94
N LEU A 299 -16.66 -11.15 -12.88
CA LEU A 299 -16.04 -11.15 -14.21
C LEU A 299 -16.27 -9.83 -14.95
N PHE A 300 -17.43 -9.21 -14.75
CA PHE A 300 -17.76 -7.92 -15.36
C PHE A 300 -16.85 -6.79 -14.87
N VAL A 301 -16.14 -6.95 -13.75
CA VAL A 301 -15.22 -5.94 -13.23
C VAL A 301 -13.98 -5.82 -14.10
N ILE A 302 -13.45 -6.94 -14.59
CA ILE A 302 -12.31 -6.93 -15.52
C ILE A 302 -12.73 -6.32 -16.87
N LEU A 303 -13.92 -6.66 -17.36
CA LEU A 303 -14.49 -6.06 -18.56
C LEU A 303 -14.71 -4.56 -18.38
N PHE A 304 -15.23 -4.13 -17.23
CA PHE A 304 -15.41 -2.73 -16.89
C PHE A 304 -14.08 -1.97 -16.82
N ILE A 305 -13.04 -2.54 -16.22
CA ILE A 305 -11.70 -1.93 -16.21
C ILE A 305 -11.16 -1.81 -17.63
N GLY A 306 -11.29 -2.85 -18.46
CA GLY A 306 -10.92 -2.81 -19.87
C GLY A 306 -11.67 -1.73 -20.63
N TYR A 307 -12.97 -1.58 -20.38
CA TYR A 307 -13.82 -0.54 -20.96
C TYR A 307 -13.42 0.86 -20.50
N VAL A 308 -13.12 1.06 -19.21
CA VAL A 308 -12.61 2.33 -18.67
C VAL A 308 -11.28 2.70 -19.32
N ILE A 309 -10.35 1.74 -19.49
CA ILE A 309 -9.08 1.96 -20.19
C ILE A 309 -9.34 2.36 -21.65
N TYR A 310 -10.23 1.65 -22.34
CA TYR A 310 -10.57 1.92 -23.73
C TYR A 310 -11.16 3.33 -23.92
N LEU A 311 -12.14 3.71 -23.11
CA LEU A 311 -12.75 5.04 -23.15
C LEU A 311 -11.75 6.16 -22.85
N ASN A 312 -10.84 5.91 -21.91
CA ASN A 312 -9.87 6.89 -21.45
C ASN A 312 -8.51 6.79 -22.15
N ARG A 313 -8.38 6.02 -23.25
CA ARG A 313 -7.11 5.83 -23.99
C ARG A 313 -6.48 7.12 -24.51
N ARG A 314 -7.27 8.21 -24.60
CA ARG A 314 -6.79 9.56 -24.97
C ARG A 314 -6.38 10.41 -23.76
N LYS A 315 -6.66 9.96 -22.54
CA LYS A 315 -6.33 10.61 -21.26
C LYS A 315 -5.24 9.79 -20.53
N PRO A 316 -3.96 9.98 -20.90
CA PRO A 316 -2.87 9.11 -20.46
C PRO A 316 -2.73 9.02 -18.94
N LEU A 317 -3.02 10.10 -18.21
CA LEU A 317 -2.93 10.12 -16.75
C LEU A 317 -3.96 9.19 -16.08
N LEU A 318 -5.19 9.10 -16.59
CA LEU A 318 -6.20 8.20 -16.03
C LEU A 318 -5.83 6.73 -16.28
N VAL A 319 -5.42 6.41 -17.51
CA VAL A 319 -4.97 5.05 -17.84
C VAL A 319 -3.73 4.67 -17.03
N PHE A 320 -2.80 5.60 -16.83
CA PHE A 320 -1.64 5.40 -15.97
C PHE A 320 -2.06 5.08 -14.53
N CYS A 321 -3.01 5.84 -13.94
CA CYS A 321 -3.50 5.56 -12.59
C CYS A 321 -4.16 4.18 -12.51
N THR A 322 -5.00 3.80 -13.49
CA THR A 322 -5.62 2.48 -13.54
C THR A 322 -4.57 1.37 -13.61
N LEU A 323 -3.58 1.50 -14.49
CA LEU A 323 -2.52 0.49 -14.63
C LEU A 323 -1.62 0.45 -13.40
N PHE A 324 -1.30 1.59 -12.79
CA PHE A 324 -0.54 1.65 -11.54
C PHE A 324 -1.26 0.90 -10.41
N PHE A 325 -2.57 1.12 -10.27
CA PHE A 325 -3.41 0.45 -9.27
C PHE A 325 -3.39 -1.06 -9.44
N ILE A 326 -3.65 -1.56 -10.66
CA ILE A 326 -3.67 -3.00 -10.95
C ILE A 326 -2.29 -3.62 -10.82
N LEU A 327 -1.25 -2.95 -11.33
CA LEU A 327 0.14 -3.43 -11.28
C LEU A 327 0.59 -3.73 -9.85
N HIS A 328 0.29 -2.85 -8.91
CA HIS A 328 0.67 -3.02 -7.50
C HIS A 328 -0.17 -4.06 -6.76
N LEU A 329 -1.35 -4.42 -7.28
CA LEU A 329 -2.16 -5.51 -6.73
C LEU A 329 -1.74 -6.88 -7.27
N LEU A 330 -1.04 -6.98 -8.41
CA LEU A 330 -0.67 -8.28 -9.01
C LEU A 330 -0.08 -9.31 -8.02
N PRO A 331 0.85 -8.96 -7.10
CA PRO A 331 1.41 -9.91 -6.14
C PRO A 331 0.43 -10.47 -5.11
N VAL A 332 -0.79 -9.93 -5.03
CA VAL A 332 -1.81 -10.26 -4.03
C VAL A 332 -3.14 -10.69 -4.65
N LEU A 333 -3.22 -10.80 -5.98
CA LEU A 333 -4.42 -11.17 -6.74
C LEU A 333 -4.56 -12.68 -7.00
N HIS A 334 -3.80 -13.53 -6.30
CA HIS A 334 -3.85 -15.00 -6.44
C HIS A 334 -3.51 -15.56 -7.83
N VAL A 335 -2.89 -14.75 -8.69
CA VAL A 335 -2.36 -15.22 -9.99
C VAL A 335 -1.31 -16.30 -9.78
N ILE A 336 -0.42 -16.05 -8.81
CA ILE A 336 0.57 -17.01 -8.35
C ILE A 336 0.06 -17.58 -7.02
N PRO A 337 -0.04 -18.91 -6.87
CA PRO A 337 -0.44 -19.52 -5.61
C PRO A 337 0.62 -19.22 -4.55
N LEU A 338 0.18 -18.61 -3.46
CA LEU A 338 0.99 -18.39 -2.27
C LEU A 338 0.29 -19.05 -1.08
N PRO A 339 1.03 -19.61 -0.11
CA PRO A 339 0.44 -20.18 1.11
C PRO A 339 -0.15 -19.04 1.95
N ARG A 340 -1.40 -18.66 1.64
CA ARG A 340 -2.12 -17.58 2.32
C ARG A 340 -3.51 -18.05 2.65
N TYR A 341 -3.88 -17.92 3.92
CA TYR A 341 -5.20 -18.29 4.43
C TYR A 341 -6.29 -17.24 4.15
N VAL A 342 -5.98 -16.18 3.39
CA VAL A 342 -6.91 -15.09 3.08
C VAL A 342 -6.90 -14.67 1.63
N VAL A 343 -8.08 -14.27 1.14
CA VAL A 343 -8.26 -13.78 -0.22
C VAL A 343 -7.85 -12.31 -0.36
N ALA A 344 -7.95 -11.51 0.72
CA ALA A 344 -7.58 -10.10 0.71
C ALA A 344 -7.10 -9.65 2.10
N ALA A 345 -6.45 -8.49 2.17
CA ALA A 345 -6.15 -7.76 3.40
C ALA A 345 -6.04 -6.25 3.11
N ASP A 346 -6.37 -5.39 4.08
CA ASP A 346 -6.42 -3.93 3.88
C ASP A 346 -5.02 -3.38 3.56
N ARG A 347 -3.99 -3.87 4.25
CA ARG A 347 -2.58 -3.50 4.06
C ARG A 347 -2.06 -3.60 2.62
N TYR A 348 -2.67 -4.43 1.78
CA TYR A 348 -2.27 -4.55 0.38
C TYR A 348 -2.66 -3.34 -0.49
N LEU A 349 -3.55 -2.48 -0.01
CA LEU A 349 -3.93 -1.23 -0.68
C LEU A 349 -2.98 -0.07 -0.41
N TYR A 350 -1.97 -0.20 0.45
CA TYR A 350 -1.15 0.93 0.88
C TYR A 350 -0.57 1.71 -0.32
N ILE A 351 0.17 1.06 -1.22
CA ILE A 351 0.68 1.71 -2.46
C ILE A 351 -0.40 1.89 -3.55
N PRO A 352 -1.24 0.88 -3.90
CA PRO A 352 -2.26 1.03 -4.93
C PRO A 352 -3.18 2.25 -4.72
N TYR A 353 -3.54 2.53 -3.46
CA TYR A 353 -4.44 3.64 -3.10
C TYR A 353 -3.92 5.01 -3.58
N ILE A 354 -2.61 5.19 -3.77
CA ILE A 354 -2.02 6.43 -4.30
C ILE A 354 -2.65 6.78 -5.66
N ALA A 355 -2.78 5.80 -6.56
CA ALA A 355 -3.37 6.02 -7.88
C ALA A 355 -4.87 6.33 -7.80
N PHE A 356 -5.58 5.68 -6.87
CA PHE A 356 -6.99 5.95 -6.61
C PHE A 356 -7.18 7.39 -6.09
N ALA A 357 -6.38 7.80 -5.11
CA ALA A 357 -6.39 9.13 -4.53
C ALA A 357 -6.06 10.23 -5.56
N ILE A 358 -5.11 10.00 -6.48
CA ILE A 358 -4.84 10.92 -7.59
C ILE A 358 -6.07 11.04 -8.49
N GLY A 359 -6.67 9.92 -8.90
CA GLY A 359 -7.85 9.90 -9.75
C GLY A 359 -9.04 10.63 -9.13
N LEU A 360 -9.33 10.34 -7.85
CA LEU A 360 -10.40 10.98 -7.09
C LEU A 360 -10.16 12.49 -6.91
N SER A 361 -8.91 12.90 -6.67
CA SER A 361 -8.56 14.31 -6.51
C SER A 361 -8.73 15.10 -7.81
N ILE A 362 -8.33 14.52 -8.94
CA ILE A 362 -8.54 15.10 -10.27
C ILE A 362 -10.03 15.18 -10.59
N LEU A 363 -10.80 14.13 -10.32
CA LEU A 363 -12.24 14.11 -10.54
C LEU A 363 -12.93 15.20 -9.70
N SER A 364 -12.62 15.26 -8.41
CA SER A 364 -13.16 16.26 -7.47
C SER A 364 -12.86 17.69 -7.94
N TYR A 365 -11.66 17.92 -8.47
CA TYR A 365 -11.28 19.20 -9.04
C TYR A 365 -12.11 19.58 -10.28
N HIS A 366 -12.34 18.66 -11.22
CA HIS A 366 -13.19 18.93 -12.38
C HIS A 366 -14.65 19.18 -12.00
N LEU A 367 -15.16 18.48 -10.98
CA LEU A 367 -16.50 18.71 -10.45
C LEU A 367 -16.60 20.05 -9.72
N TYR A 368 -15.54 20.48 -9.04
CA TYR A 368 -15.46 21.80 -8.40
C TYR A 368 -15.56 22.96 -9.38
N GLU A 369 -14.93 22.87 -10.54
CA GLU A 369 -15.05 23.89 -11.57
C GLU A 369 -16.49 24.00 -12.13
N ARG A 370 -17.30 22.94 -12.03
CA ARG A 370 -18.69 22.92 -12.51
C ARG A 370 -19.74 23.22 -11.43
N GLN A 371 -19.56 22.71 -10.21
CA GLN A 371 -20.55 22.71 -9.12
C GLN A 371 -19.90 23.06 -7.76
N ARG A 372 -19.33 24.27 -7.70
CA ARG A 372 -18.37 24.72 -6.67
C ARG A 372 -18.80 24.52 -5.21
N LYS A 373 -20.05 24.82 -4.85
CA LYS A 373 -20.51 24.77 -3.44
C LYS A 373 -20.72 23.33 -2.95
N TRP A 374 -21.42 22.50 -3.72
CA TRP A 374 -21.79 21.14 -3.29
C TRP A 374 -20.60 20.20 -3.17
N ILE A 375 -19.61 20.29 -4.07
CA ILE A 375 -18.46 19.38 -4.02
C ILE A 375 -17.56 19.66 -2.81
N LEU A 376 -17.50 20.90 -2.32
CA LEU A 376 -16.73 21.23 -1.12
C LEU A 376 -17.38 20.60 0.12
N TYR A 377 -18.71 20.67 0.23
CA TYR A 377 -19.45 19.99 1.30
C TYR A 377 -19.30 18.47 1.21
N ALA A 378 -19.45 17.90 0.02
CA ALA A 378 -19.28 16.47 -0.20
C ALA A 378 -17.85 16.00 0.14
N GLY A 379 -16.83 16.75 -0.29
CA GLY A 379 -15.43 16.49 0.05
C GLY A 379 -15.15 16.60 1.54
N PHE A 380 -15.68 17.63 2.22
CA PHE A 380 -15.55 17.78 3.66
C PHE A 380 -16.22 16.63 4.42
N LEU A 381 -17.45 16.25 4.05
CA LEU A 381 -18.17 15.13 4.64
C LEU A 381 -17.42 13.81 4.42
N TYR A 382 -16.90 13.59 3.21
CA TYR A 382 -16.12 12.39 2.91
C TYR A 382 -14.82 12.33 3.70
N CYS A 383 -14.03 13.42 3.75
CA CYS A 383 -12.83 13.46 4.59
C CYS A 383 -13.15 13.29 6.08
N SER A 384 -14.22 13.89 6.57
CA SER A 384 -14.67 13.72 7.96
C SER A 384 -15.04 12.27 8.24
N TYR A 385 -15.76 11.61 7.32
CA TYR A 385 -16.07 10.19 7.40
C TYR A 385 -14.79 9.34 7.47
N LEU A 386 -13.81 9.59 6.60
CA LEU A 386 -12.53 8.89 6.61
C LEU A 386 -11.79 9.10 7.94
N CYS A 387 -11.68 10.35 8.41
CA CYS A 387 -11.01 10.66 9.69
C CYS A 387 -11.68 9.97 10.88
N VAL A 388 -13.01 10.04 10.98
CA VAL A 388 -13.77 9.39 12.07
C VAL A 388 -13.62 7.88 12.01
N TYR A 389 -13.70 7.28 10.82
CA TYR A 389 -13.50 5.85 10.67
C TYR A 389 -12.08 5.46 11.06
N THR A 390 -11.05 6.16 10.57
CA THR A 390 -9.64 5.87 10.89
C THR A 390 -9.38 5.97 12.39
N ALA A 391 -9.83 7.06 13.03
CA ALA A 391 -9.69 7.25 14.47
C ALA A 391 -10.47 6.22 15.30
N GLY A 392 -11.61 5.72 14.77
CA GLY A 392 -12.38 4.65 15.40
C GLY A 392 -11.83 3.24 15.15
N TYR A 393 -11.13 3.01 14.04
CA TYR A 393 -10.57 1.71 13.68
C TYR A 393 -9.16 1.49 14.24
N ALA A 394 -8.36 2.55 14.41
CA ALA A 394 -7.02 2.46 14.98
C ALA A 394 -6.98 1.77 16.37
N PRO A 395 -7.91 2.06 17.32
CA PRO A 395 -7.97 1.35 18.60
C PRO A 395 -8.19 -0.17 18.50
N ALA A 396 -8.75 -0.68 17.39
CA ALA A 396 -8.90 -2.12 17.20
C ALA A 396 -7.53 -2.85 17.15
N TRP A 397 -6.46 -2.10 16.90
CA TRP A 397 -5.07 -2.58 16.86
C TRP A 397 -4.29 -2.32 18.16
N LYS A 398 -4.97 -1.96 19.25
CA LYS A 398 -4.33 -1.60 20.52
C LYS A 398 -3.45 -2.72 21.09
N ASN A 399 -3.99 -3.93 21.17
CA ASN A 399 -3.28 -5.13 21.61
C ASN A 399 -3.94 -6.40 21.05
N SER A 400 -3.34 -7.57 21.34
CA SER A 400 -3.77 -8.85 20.76
C SER A 400 -5.19 -9.26 21.15
N ASP A 401 -5.60 -8.95 22.37
CA ASP A 401 -6.94 -9.30 22.86
C ASP A 401 -8.01 -8.45 22.17
N THR A 402 -7.79 -7.14 22.09
CA THR A 402 -8.68 -6.21 21.38
C THR A 402 -8.84 -6.60 19.91
N LEU A 403 -7.74 -6.97 19.24
CA LEU A 403 -7.76 -7.40 17.84
C LEU A 403 -8.56 -8.70 17.65
N LYS A 404 -8.37 -9.68 18.55
CA LYS A 404 -9.11 -10.95 18.53
C LYS A 404 -10.60 -10.76 18.85
N GLU A 405 -10.95 -9.88 19.78
CA GLU A 405 -12.35 -9.57 20.11
C GLU A 405 -13.05 -8.90 18.92
N HIS A 406 -12.42 -7.87 18.34
CA HIS A 406 -12.93 -7.22 17.14
C HIS A 406 -13.17 -8.23 16.01
N PHE A 407 -12.26 -9.21 15.84
CA PHE A 407 -12.43 -10.28 14.86
C PHE A 407 -13.65 -11.16 15.14
N LYS A 408 -13.81 -11.62 16.38
CA LYS A 408 -14.94 -12.47 16.78
C LYS A 408 -16.26 -11.77 16.54
N GLU A 409 -16.35 -10.47 16.81
CA GLU A 409 -17.55 -9.69 16.53
C GLU A 409 -17.85 -9.59 15.02
N VAL A 410 -16.82 -9.36 14.20
CA VAL A 410 -16.97 -9.31 12.75
C VAL A 410 -17.45 -10.67 12.20
N LEU A 411 -16.91 -11.78 12.70
CA LEU A 411 -17.34 -13.13 12.31
C LEU A 411 -18.77 -13.44 12.77
N LYS A 412 -19.10 -13.19 14.04
CA LYS A 412 -20.44 -13.44 14.61
C LYS A 412 -21.51 -12.63 13.88
N LYS A 413 -21.22 -11.36 13.54
CA LYS A 413 -22.11 -10.53 12.71
C LYS A 413 -22.27 -11.08 11.29
N ARG A 414 -21.26 -11.74 10.70
CA ARG A 414 -21.38 -12.39 9.38
C ARG A 414 -22.27 -13.63 9.44
N GLU A 415 -22.09 -14.50 10.43
CA GLU A 415 -22.95 -15.69 10.63
C GLU A 415 -24.41 -15.31 10.89
N THR A 416 -24.64 -14.28 11.70
CA THR A 416 -25.99 -13.77 11.99
C THR A 416 -26.65 -13.18 10.74
N ASN A 417 -25.91 -12.47 9.88
CA ASN A 417 -26.45 -11.92 8.63
C ASN A 417 -26.72 -12.99 7.56
N LEU A 418 -25.88 -14.04 7.48
CA LEU A 418 -26.13 -15.18 6.60
C LEU A 418 -27.38 -15.95 7.04
N SER A 419 -27.55 -16.19 8.34
CA SER A 419 -28.73 -16.88 8.88
C SER A 419 -30.04 -16.08 8.77
N ILE A 420 -29.98 -14.74 8.79
CA ILE A 420 -31.13 -13.86 8.50
C ILE A 420 -31.50 -13.92 7.00
N ASN A 421 -30.52 -13.90 6.09
CA ASN A 421 -30.77 -14.02 4.65
C ASN A 421 -31.36 -15.39 4.27
N PHE A 422 -30.92 -16.48 4.89
CA PHE A 422 -31.53 -17.81 4.67
C PHE A 422 -32.95 -17.96 5.24
N LYS A 423 -33.36 -17.12 6.20
CA LYS A 423 -34.75 -17.09 6.70
C LYS A 423 -35.67 -16.29 5.78
N HIS A 424 -35.16 -15.29 5.06
CA HIS A 424 -35.94 -14.50 4.12
C HIS A 424 -36.06 -15.12 2.71
N GLU A 425 -35.20 -16.06 2.33
CA GLU A 425 -35.37 -16.85 1.09
C GLU A 425 -36.28 -18.10 1.26
N LYS A 426 -36.83 -18.31 2.47
CA LYS A 426 -37.79 -19.40 2.78
C LYS A 426 -39.20 -18.90 3.12
N GLN A 427 -39.51 -17.65 2.83
CA GLN A 427 -40.88 -17.10 2.80
C GLN A 427 -41.17 -16.66 1.37
#